data_AF-A0A2V5JRY9-F1
#
_entry.id   AF-A0A2V5JRY9-F1
#
_cell.length_a   1.000
_cell.length_b   1.000
_cell.length_c   1.000
_cell.angle_alpha   90.00
_cell.angle_beta   90.00
_cell.angle_gamma   90.00
#
_symmetry.space_group_name_H-M   'P 1'
#
loop_
_entity.id
_entity.type
_entity.pdbx_description
1 polymer ?
#
loop_
_entity_poly.entity_id
_entity_poly.type
_entity_poly.pdbx_seq_one_letter_code
_entity_poly.pdbx_strand_id
1 'polypeptide(L)'
;MAESGESIKINEDASAFAARLIREEHVIADGKGVWSKDRPSAEEENQFIRLHGFGEYAKWHLGIDERYGANTKRRYKFPYGDFKNVHRCGLLAARSRARQYKYSDIDDAAARLIELIRQRR
;
A
#
# COMPACT_ATOMS: atom_id res chain seq x y z
N MET A 1 -13.78 -20.64 17.76
CA MET A 1 -13.12 -19.40 18.20
C MET A 1 -11.62 -19.60 18.05
N ALA A 2 -10.99 -18.88 17.12
CA ALA A 2 -9.54 -18.72 17.02
C ALA A 2 -9.30 -17.29 16.52
N GLU A 3 -9.20 -16.38 17.48
CA GLU A 3 -8.92 -14.96 17.28
C GLU A 3 -7.53 -14.83 16.66
N SER A 4 -7.52 -14.74 15.33
CA SER A 4 -6.30 -14.70 14.53
C SER A 4 -5.73 -13.29 14.53
N GLY A 5 -5.23 -12.85 15.68
CA GLY A 5 -4.49 -11.61 15.86
C GLY A 5 -3.26 -11.52 14.95
N GLU A 6 -3.45 -11.05 13.72
CA GLU A 6 -2.91 -9.75 13.30
C GLU A 6 -1.40 -9.52 13.42
N SER A 7 -0.56 -10.45 12.94
CA SER A 7 0.88 -10.22 12.75
C SER A 7 1.18 -9.46 11.43
N ILE A 8 0.44 -8.38 11.18
CA ILE A 8 0.73 -7.48 10.05
C ILE A 8 1.67 -6.40 10.56
N LYS A 9 2.88 -6.35 10.01
CA LYS A 9 3.85 -5.29 10.27
C LYS A 9 3.83 -4.24 9.18
N ILE A 10 4.17 -3.02 9.55
CA ILE A 10 4.44 -1.97 8.57
C ILE A 10 5.70 -2.30 7.78
N ASN A 11 5.68 -2.03 6.47
CA ASN A 11 6.88 -2.00 5.66
C ASN A 11 7.42 -0.57 5.58
N GLU A 12 8.49 -0.29 6.32
CA GLU A 12 9.14 1.03 6.31
C GLU A 12 9.75 1.34 4.93
N ASP A 13 10.30 0.34 4.23
CA ASP A 13 10.85 0.51 2.87
C ASP A 13 9.75 0.94 1.89
N ALA A 14 8.55 0.37 2.02
CA ALA A 14 7.39 0.79 1.24
C ALA A 14 7.00 2.24 1.51
N SER A 15 7.04 2.66 2.78
CA SER A 15 6.74 4.05 3.15
C SER A 15 7.78 5.03 2.57
N ALA A 16 9.06 4.67 2.61
CA ALA A 16 10.14 5.47 2.05
C ALA A 16 10.04 5.54 0.52
N PHE A 17 9.71 4.42 -0.12
CA PHE A 17 9.49 4.35 -1.56
C PHE A 17 8.30 5.19 -2.00
N ALA A 18 7.18 5.13 -1.28
CA ALA A 18 6.02 5.99 -1.51
C ALA A 18 6.38 7.48 -1.35
N ALA A 19 7.09 7.86 -0.29
CA ALA A 19 7.52 9.23 -0.06
C ALA A 19 8.42 9.75 -1.19
N ARG A 20 9.29 8.89 -1.73
CA ARG A 20 10.13 9.20 -2.87
C ARG A 20 9.31 9.42 -4.14
N LEU A 21 8.36 8.54 -4.45
CA LEU A 21 7.46 8.72 -5.60
C LEU A 21 6.66 10.03 -5.52
N ILE A 22 6.17 10.39 -4.32
CA ILE A 22 5.46 11.66 -4.11
C ILE A 22 6.37 12.86 -4.37
N ARG A 23 7.67 12.76 -4.05
CA ARG A 23 8.65 13.81 -4.38
C ARG A 23 8.92 13.89 -5.88
N GLU A 24 8.99 12.74 -6.55
CA GLU A 24 9.18 12.62 -8.01
C GLU A 24 7.90 12.90 -8.82
N GLU A 25 6.83 13.42 -8.19
CA GLU A 25 5.54 13.74 -8.84
C GLU A 25 4.79 12.53 -9.42
N HIS A 26 5.19 11.32 -9.04
CA HIS A 26 4.50 10.07 -9.35
C HIS A 26 3.31 9.82 -8.41
N VAL A 27 2.45 10.82 -8.28
CA VAL A 27 1.23 10.74 -7.46
C VAL A 27 0.00 11.14 -8.26
N ILE A 28 -1.00 10.27 -8.20
CA ILE A 28 -2.31 10.48 -8.79
C ILE A 28 -3.26 10.93 -7.67
N ALA A 29 -3.63 12.21 -7.71
CA ALA A 29 -4.67 12.78 -6.85
C ALA A 29 -6.09 12.54 -7.38
N ASP A 30 -6.24 11.65 -8.37
CA ASP A 30 -7.48 11.45 -9.14
C ASP A 30 -8.69 11.10 -8.26
N GLY A 31 -9.86 11.47 -8.79
CA GLY A 31 -11.02 11.96 -8.07
C GLY A 31 -11.62 11.02 -7.03
N LYS A 32 -12.35 11.64 -6.09
CA LYS A 32 -13.13 10.96 -5.04
C LYS A 32 -13.83 9.69 -5.56
N GLY A 33 -13.40 8.52 -5.09
CA GLY A 33 -14.24 7.32 -5.05
C GLY A 33 -13.94 6.16 -6.01
N VAL A 34 -12.85 6.19 -6.78
CA VAL A 34 -12.60 5.16 -7.82
C VAL A 34 -11.65 4.03 -7.39
N TRP A 35 -11.07 4.05 -6.18
CA TRP A 35 -10.10 3.01 -5.77
C TRP A 35 -10.63 1.57 -5.82
N SER A 36 -11.92 1.35 -5.58
CA SER A 36 -12.53 0.01 -5.71
C SER A 36 -12.65 -0.49 -7.16
N LYS A 37 -12.53 0.41 -8.16
CA LYS A 37 -12.50 0.11 -9.59
C LYS A 37 -11.09 0.14 -10.18
N ASP A 38 -10.22 0.97 -9.64
CA ASP A 38 -8.80 1.13 -10.00
C ASP A 38 -7.87 0.13 -9.32
N ARG A 39 -8.42 -0.80 -8.53
CA ARG A 39 -7.57 -1.79 -7.88
C ARG A 39 -7.00 -2.71 -8.98
N PRO A 40 -5.67 -2.85 -9.08
CA PRO A 40 -5.06 -3.70 -10.10
C PRO A 40 -5.61 -5.11 -9.99
N SER A 41 -5.95 -5.67 -11.14
CA SER A 41 -6.52 -7.00 -11.21
C SER A 41 -5.46 -8.04 -10.82
N ALA A 42 -5.88 -9.23 -10.39
CA ALA A 42 -4.95 -10.28 -9.98
C ALA A 42 -3.93 -10.65 -11.07
N GLU A 43 -4.29 -10.43 -12.34
CA GLU A 43 -3.45 -10.56 -13.53
C GLU A 43 -2.35 -9.50 -13.60
N GLU A 44 -2.67 -8.22 -13.38
CA GLU A 44 -1.70 -7.12 -13.35
C GLU A 44 -0.69 -7.30 -12.21
N GLU A 45 -1.18 -7.69 -11.03
CA GLU A 45 -0.32 -8.06 -9.91
C GLU A 45 0.64 -9.22 -10.29
N ASN A 46 0.14 -10.22 -11.04
CA ASN A 46 0.95 -11.35 -11.48
C ASN A 46 2.00 -10.94 -12.52
N GLN A 47 1.63 -10.07 -13.45
CA GLN A 47 2.51 -9.56 -14.47
C GLN A 47 3.61 -8.70 -13.85
N PHE A 48 3.27 -7.84 -12.89
CA PHE A 48 4.23 -7.03 -12.16
C PHE A 48 5.23 -7.90 -11.39
N ILE A 49 4.74 -8.93 -10.66
CA ILE A 49 5.61 -9.88 -9.96
C ILE A 49 6.49 -10.66 -10.94
N ARG A 50 6.00 -11.01 -12.15
CA ARG A 50 6.83 -11.69 -13.16
C ARG A 50 7.92 -10.78 -13.73
N LEU A 51 7.65 -9.48 -13.89
CA LEU A 51 8.58 -8.51 -14.49
C LEU A 51 9.62 -8.02 -13.47
N HIS A 52 9.18 -7.69 -12.26
CA HIS A 52 10.00 -7.02 -11.24
C HIS A 52 10.32 -7.91 -10.01
N GLY A 53 9.60 -9.02 -9.84
CA GLY A 53 9.73 -9.90 -8.68
C GLY A 53 8.91 -9.45 -7.47
N PHE A 54 8.93 -10.30 -6.44
CA PHE A 54 8.25 -10.02 -5.16
C PHE A 54 8.92 -8.89 -4.37
N GLY A 55 10.21 -8.62 -4.59
CA GLY A 55 10.93 -7.55 -3.90
C GLY A 55 10.36 -6.18 -4.21
N GLU A 56 10.06 -5.90 -5.48
CA GLU A 56 9.43 -4.65 -5.90
C GLU A 56 7.97 -4.60 -5.45
N TYR A 57 7.24 -5.72 -5.58
CA TYR A 57 5.86 -5.83 -5.13
C TYR A 57 5.71 -5.55 -3.62
N ALA A 58 6.68 -5.96 -2.80
CA ALA A 58 6.73 -5.65 -1.38
C ALA A 58 6.76 -4.16 -1.08
N LYS A 59 7.46 -3.37 -1.92
CA LYS A 59 7.58 -1.91 -1.76
C LYS A 59 6.24 -1.21 -1.97
N TRP A 60 5.34 -1.76 -2.77
CA TRP A 60 4.03 -1.17 -3.04
C TRP A 60 2.96 -1.48 -1.99
N HIS A 61 3.33 -2.16 -0.90
CA HIS A 61 2.42 -2.59 0.15
C HIS A 61 2.90 -2.11 1.52
N LEU A 62 2.08 -1.31 2.19
CA LEU A 62 2.40 -0.78 3.51
C LEU A 62 2.31 -1.83 4.62
N GLY A 63 1.54 -2.91 4.42
CA GLY A 63 1.40 -3.98 5.39
C GLY A 63 1.98 -5.30 4.89
N ILE A 64 2.75 -5.97 5.74
CA ILE A 64 3.30 -7.30 5.51
C ILE A 64 2.76 -8.24 6.58
N ASP A 65 2.05 -9.26 6.15
CA ASP A 65 1.55 -10.35 6.97
C ASP A 65 2.63 -11.43 7.11
N GLU A 66 3.33 -11.43 8.24
CA GLU A 66 4.46 -12.35 8.48
C GLU A 66 4.05 -13.83 8.53
N ARG A 67 2.74 -14.14 8.57
CA ARG A 67 2.25 -15.53 8.56
C ARG A 67 2.41 -16.22 7.22
N TYR A 68 2.49 -15.45 6.14
CA TYR A 68 2.63 -15.98 4.79
C TYR A 68 4.09 -15.91 4.31
N GLY A 69 4.51 -16.91 3.54
CA GLY A 69 5.84 -16.92 2.94
C GLY A 69 6.05 -15.73 1.98
N ALA A 70 7.30 -15.28 1.81
CA ALA A 70 7.65 -14.14 0.95
C ALA A 70 7.19 -14.31 -0.52
N ASN A 71 6.98 -15.55 -0.96
CA ASN A 71 6.45 -15.93 -2.28
C ASN A 71 4.91 -15.93 -2.38
N THR A 72 4.19 -15.45 -1.37
CA THR A 72 2.72 -15.44 -1.36
C THR A 72 2.20 -14.02 -1.47
N LYS A 73 1.41 -13.73 -2.51
CA LYS A 73 0.77 -12.40 -2.68
C LYS A 73 -0.07 -11.97 -1.48
N ARG A 74 -0.74 -12.93 -0.83
CA ARG A 74 -1.54 -12.71 0.40
C ARG A 74 -0.73 -12.14 1.57
N ARG A 75 0.60 -12.28 1.56
CA ARG A 75 1.51 -11.64 2.51
C ARG A 75 1.40 -10.13 2.46
N TYR A 76 1.24 -9.57 1.27
CA TYR A 76 1.28 -8.13 1.08
C TYR A 76 -0.13 -7.57 1.13
N LYS A 77 -0.34 -6.63 2.05
CA LYS A 77 -1.62 -5.97 2.32
C LYS A 77 -1.45 -4.47 2.24
N PHE A 78 -2.57 -3.77 2.15
CA PHE A 78 -2.61 -2.32 2.07
C PHE A 78 -1.84 -1.77 0.84
N PRO A 79 -2.26 -2.13 -0.38
CA PRO A 79 -1.77 -1.46 -1.58
C PRO A 79 -2.19 0.01 -1.53
N TYR A 80 -1.28 0.89 -1.92
CA TYR A 80 -1.49 2.33 -1.89
C TYR A 80 -1.34 3.01 -3.26
N GLY A 81 -1.10 2.22 -4.30
CA GLY A 81 -0.90 2.70 -5.67
C GLY A 81 -1.00 1.56 -6.68
N ASP A 82 -0.86 1.92 -7.95
CA ASP A 82 -1.05 1.02 -9.10
C ASP A 82 0.28 0.46 -9.63
N PHE A 83 1.23 0.17 -8.74
CA PHE A 83 2.60 -0.26 -9.08
C PHE A 83 3.42 0.70 -9.98
N LYS A 84 2.85 1.86 -10.33
CA LYS A 84 3.48 2.93 -11.12
C LYS A 84 3.35 4.30 -10.45
N ASN A 85 2.19 4.60 -9.89
CA ASN A 85 1.93 5.87 -9.22
C ASN A 85 1.24 5.64 -7.88
N VAL A 86 1.48 6.56 -6.94
CA VAL A 86 0.82 6.59 -5.63
C VAL A 86 -0.56 7.19 -5.77
N HIS A 87 -1.62 6.47 -5.39
CA HIS A 87 -2.98 6.99 -5.48
C HIS A 87 -3.41 7.52 -4.11
N ARG A 88 -3.78 8.81 -4.04
CA ARG A 88 -4.24 9.41 -2.76
C ARG A 88 -5.45 8.68 -2.18
N CYS A 89 -6.36 8.22 -3.04
CA CYS A 89 -7.53 7.43 -2.63
C CYS A 89 -7.13 6.05 -2.07
N GLY A 90 -6.10 5.42 -2.66
CA GLY A 90 -5.54 4.15 -2.17
C GLY A 90 -4.94 4.28 -0.77
N LEU A 91 -4.15 5.33 -0.52
CA LEU A 91 -3.64 5.63 0.82
C LEU A 91 -4.76 5.88 1.84
N LEU A 92 -5.81 6.62 1.48
CA LEU A 92 -6.96 6.86 2.35
C LEU A 92 -7.72 5.56 2.69
N ALA A 93 -7.89 4.68 1.71
CA ALA A 93 -8.51 3.37 1.91
C ALA A 93 -7.63 2.47 2.80
N ALA A 94 -6.31 2.47 2.56
CA ALA A 94 -5.34 1.75 3.36
C ALA A 94 -5.36 2.23 4.82
N ARG A 95 -5.31 3.54 5.06
CA ARG A 95 -5.43 4.16 6.38
C ARG A 95 -6.75 3.79 7.06
N SER A 96 -7.87 3.90 6.36
CA SER A 96 -9.19 3.56 6.91
C SER A 96 -9.30 2.11 7.33
N ARG A 97 -8.66 1.19 6.58
CA ARG A 97 -8.53 -0.22 6.96
C ARG A 97 -7.59 -0.38 8.16
N ALA A 98 -6.43 0.26 8.15
CA ALA A 98 -5.43 0.14 9.21
C ALA A 98 -6.01 0.55 10.56
N ARG A 99 -6.78 1.65 10.58
CA ARG A 99 -7.49 2.16 11.75
C ARG A 99 -8.60 1.21 12.24
N GLN A 100 -9.31 0.51 11.35
CA GLN A 100 -10.30 -0.52 11.73
C GLN A 100 -9.64 -1.70 12.44
N TYR A 101 -8.46 -2.09 11.98
CA TYR A 101 -7.66 -3.18 12.55
C TYR A 101 -6.67 -2.71 13.64
N LYS A 102 -6.75 -1.44 14.07
CA LYS A 102 -5.87 -0.82 15.08
C LYS A 102 -4.36 -0.94 14.80
N TYR A 103 -3.96 -0.99 13.52
CA TYR A 103 -2.54 -0.90 13.14
C TYR A 103 -2.09 0.56 13.17
N SER A 104 -1.62 1.01 14.33
CA SER A 104 -1.17 2.40 14.54
C SER A 104 0.00 2.80 13.64
N ASP A 105 0.98 1.91 13.44
CA ASP A 105 2.15 2.21 12.58
C ASP A 105 1.74 2.45 11.12
N ILE A 106 0.84 1.60 10.59
CA ILE A 106 0.34 1.72 9.21
C ILE A 106 -0.55 2.95 9.07
N ASP A 107 -1.37 3.28 10.07
CA ASP A 107 -2.17 4.52 10.07
C ASP A 107 -1.29 5.77 10.04
N ASP A 108 -0.24 5.84 10.88
CA ASP A 108 0.68 6.98 10.92
C ASP A 108 1.41 7.15 9.60
N ALA A 109 2.01 6.07 9.08
CA ALA A 109 2.73 6.14 7.81
C ALA A 109 1.83 6.53 6.64
N ALA A 110 0.63 5.93 6.56
CA ALA A 110 -0.34 6.31 5.54
C ALA A 110 -0.77 7.79 5.70
N ALA A 111 -0.99 8.26 6.93
CA ALA A 111 -1.33 9.65 7.21
C ALA A 111 -0.23 10.61 6.75
N ARG A 112 1.05 10.33 7.07
CA ARG A 112 2.19 11.15 6.63
C ARG A 112 2.28 11.24 5.12
N LEU A 113 2.10 10.11 4.41
CA LEU A 113 2.11 10.09 2.95
C LEU A 113 0.97 10.92 2.37
N ILE A 114 -0.24 10.82 2.92
CA ILE A 114 -1.39 11.63 2.48
C ILE A 114 -1.13 13.13 2.71
N GLU A 115 -0.51 13.48 3.83
CA GLU A 115 -0.14 14.87 4.13
C GLU A 115 0.95 15.39 3.20
N LEU A 116 1.95 14.59 2.86
CA LEU A 116 2.99 14.93 1.88
C LEU A 116 2.37 15.25 0.52
N ILE A 117 1.43 14.42 0.06
CA ILE A 117 0.70 14.65 -1.20
C ILE A 117 -0.09 15.96 -1.13
N ARG A 118 -0.73 16.23 0.02
CA ARG A 118 -1.53 17.45 0.21
C ARG A 118 -0.66 18.71 0.23
N GLN A 119 0.52 18.68 0.85
CA GLN A 119 1.43 19.83 0.95
C GLN A 119 2.11 20.18 -0.37
N ARG A 120 2.19 19.22 -1.31
CA ARG A 120 2.77 19.43 -2.65
C ARG A 120 1.78 20.02 -3.67
N ARG A 121 0.54 20.32 -3.26
CA ARG A 121 -0.55 20.85 -4.11
C ARG A 121 -0.89 22.28 -3.74
#